data_AF-A0A3K8YFB6-F1
#
_entry.id   AF-A0A3K8YFB6-F1
#
_cell.length_a   1.000
_cell.length_b   1.000
_cell.length_c   1.000
_cell.angle_alpha   90.00
_cell.angle_beta   90.00
_cell.angle_gamma   90.00
#
_symmetry.space_group_name_H-M   'P 1'
#
loop_
_entity.id
_entity.type
_entity.pdbx_description
1 polymer ?
#
loop_
_entity_poly.entity_id
_entity_poly.type
_entity_poly.pdbx_seq_one_letter_code
_entity_poly.pdbx_strand_id
1 'polypeptide(L)'
;MPGYYKISHSWEYRRRTHWNDVLLEAVVTSDTNLTAEETLTQWLHDKKQGTVTVDYKNITCWHYSGVWLHYAINNNALSLYMHSSGEDAFDSLNYCAYAIAKKIYTHHPDINIQWIEHPHKRNKFRQTSINSEL
;
A
#
# COMPACT_ATOMS: atom_id res chain seq x y z
N MET A 1 19.69 5.20 6.87
CA MET A 1 18.81 4.05 7.16
C MET A 1 18.37 3.51 5.82
N PRO A 2 18.49 2.19 5.56
CA PRO A 2 18.03 1.58 4.31
C PRO A 2 16.54 1.89 4.12
N GLY A 3 15.99 1.78 2.91
CA GLY A 3 14.71 2.32 2.43
C GLY A 3 13.43 1.93 3.18
N TYR A 4 13.40 2.07 4.49
CA TYR A 4 12.20 2.11 5.32
C TYR A 4 11.49 3.44 5.08
N TYR A 5 10.18 3.35 5.00
CA TYR A 5 9.34 4.52 4.85
C TYR A 5 9.47 5.46 6.06
N LYS A 6 9.59 6.76 5.78
CA LYS A 6 9.48 7.82 6.77
C LYS A 6 8.46 8.82 6.25
N ILE A 7 7.41 9.04 7.03
CA ILE A 7 6.38 10.01 6.69
C ILE A 7 7.00 11.40 6.61
N SER A 8 6.72 12.09 5.51
CA SER A 8 6.97 13.51 5.37
C SER A 8 6.00 14.29 6.24
N HIS A 9 6.54 15.09 7.17
CA HIS A 9 5.75 16.03 7.98
C HIS A 9 4.86 16.95 7.11
N SER A 10 5.32 17.31 5.91
CA SER A 10 4.56 18.18 5.00
C SER A 10 3.33 17.48 4.38
N TRP A 11 3.37 16.15 4.26
CA TRP A 11 2.26 15.34 3.78
C TRP A 11 1.24 15.10 4.90
N GLU A 12 1.73 14.78 6.10
CA GLU A 12 0.92 14.55 7.31
C GLU A 12 0.19 15.81 7.80
N TYR A 13 0.92 16.91 8.00
CA TYR A 13 0.38 18.14 8.61
C TYR A 13 -0.77 18.76 7.80
N ARG A 14 -0.78 18.56 6.47
CA ARG A 14 -1.82 19.09 5.59
C ARG A 14 -3.13 18.29 5.63
N ARG A 15 -3.19 17.15 6.34
CA ARG A 15 -4.17 16.09 6.03
C ARG A 15 -4.76 15.30 7.20
N ARG A 16 -4.48 15.64 8.46
CA ARG A 16 -5.13 15.00 9.64
C ARG A 16 -6.59 15.45 9.83
N THR A 17 -7.47 15.19 8.87
CA THR A 17 -8.92 15.25 9.09
C THR A 17 -9.50 13.90 8.72
N HIS A 18 -10.42 13.38 9.53
CA HIS A 18 -11.03 12.04 9.35
C HIS A 18 -11.63 11.78 7.95
N TRP A 19 -11.85 12.82 7.15
CA TRP A 19 -12.32 12.75 5.76
C TRP A 19 -11.21 12.50 4.72
N ASN A 20 -9.93 12.54 5.11
CA ASN A 20 -8.84 12.44 4.16
C ASN A 20 -8.38 10.99 4.02
N ASP A 21 -8.64 10.45 2.84
CA ASP A 21 -7.95 9.29 2.34
C ASP A 21 -6.49 9.63 2.04
N VAL A 22 -5.60 8.68 2.30
CA VAL A 22 -4.17 8.77 1.99
C VAL A 22 -3.73 7.53 1.25
N LEU A 23 -2.88 7.74 0.24
CA LEU A 23 -2.30 6.68 -0.57
C LEU A 23 -0.78 6.79 -0.49
N LEU A 24 -0.15 5.69 -0.09
CA LEU A 24 1.28 5.49 -0.18
C LEU A 24 1.54 4.43 -1.24
N GLU A 25 2.47 4.71 -2.14
CA GLU A 25 2.96 3.73 -3.09
C GLU A 25 4.39 3.32 -2.71
N ALA A 26 4.69 2.03 -2.84
CA ALA A 26 6.05 1.51 -2.80
C ALA A 26 6.39 0.88 -4.15
N VAL A 27 7.47 1.33 -4.77
CA VAL A 27 8.03 0.74 -5.98
C VAL A 27 9.27 -0.04 -5.58
N VAL A 28 9.19 -1.36 -5.70
CA VAL A 28 10.27 -2.28 -5.39
C VAL A 28 10.94 -2.66 -6.71
N THR A 29 12.19 -2.25 -6.87
CA THR A 29 12.99 -2.56 -8.06
C THR A 29 14.09 -3.55 -7.69
N SER A 30 14.15 -4.66 -8.40
CA SER A 30 15.22 -5.67 -8.28
C SER A 30 15.57 -6.24 -9.65
N ASP A 31 16.79 -6.74 -9.80
CA ASP A 31 17.14 -7.64 -10.91
C ASP A 31 16.46 -9.02 -10.75
N THR A 32 15.88 -9.30 -9.57
CA THR A 32 15.23 -10.57 -9.18
C THR A 32 13.78 -10.39 -8.72
N ASN A 33 12.93 -9.65 -9.45
CA ASN A 33 11.57 -9.30 -8.99
C ASN A 33 10.67 -10.46 -8.55
N LEU A 34 10.83 -11.65 -9.14
CA LEU A 34 10.10 -12.86 -8.74
C LEU A 34 10.24 -13.15 -7.24
N THR A 35 11.42 -12.93 -6.64
CA THR A 35 11.65 -13.29 -5.24
C THR A 35 11.01 -12.31 -4.26
N ALA A 36 10.90 -11.03 -4.63
CA ALA A 36 10.21 -10.02 -3.83
C ALA A 36 8.69 -10.23 -3.84
N GLU A 37 8.12 -10.57 -4.99
CA GLU A 37 6.71 -10.94 -5.13
C GLU A 37 6.38 -12.19 -4.29
N GLU A 38 7.19 -13.24 -4.38
CA GLU A 38 6.98 -14.46 -3.60
C GLU A 38 7.00 -14.17 -2.09
N THR A 39 7.96 -13.37 -1.63
CA THR A 39 8.07 -12.96 -0.23
C THR A 39 6.85 -12.17 0.22
N LEU A 40 6.38 -11.25 -0.63
CA LEU A 40 5.17 -10.46 -0.36
C LEU A 40 3.94 -11.37 -0.31
N THR A 41 3.75 -12.23 -1.29
CA THR A 41 2.58 -13.12 -1.40
C THR A 41 2.52 -14.09 -0.22
N GLN A 42 3.66 -14.63 0.21
CA GLN A 42 3.76 -15.43 1.43
C GLN A 42 3.37 -14.63 2.68
N TRP A 43 3.79 -13.37 2.78
CA TRP A 43 3.40 -12.50 3.90
C TRP A 43 1.90 -12.14 3.90
N LEU A 44 1.28 -12.09 2.71
CA LEU A 44 -0.14 -11.78 2.52
C LEU A 44 -1.08 -12.98 2.68
N HIS A 45 -0.55 -14.21 2.63
CA HIS A 45 -1.33 -15.44 2.59
C HIS A 45 -2.33 -15.57 3.76
N ASP A 46 -1.96 -15.15 4.96
CA ASP A 46 -2.76 -15.19 6.18
C ASP A 46 -3.53 -13.89 6.47
N LYS A 47 -3.44 -12.89 5.59
CA LYS A 47 -4.09 -11.58 5.78
C LYS A 47 -5.51 -11.61 5.24
N LYS A 48 -6.40 -10.82 5.85
CA LYS A 48 -7.79 -10.71 5.40
C LYS A 48 -7.83 -10.21 3.96
N GLN A 49 -8.52 -10.93 3.09
CA GLN A 49 -8.69 -10.57 1.69
C GLN A 49 -10.06 -9.94 1.44
N GLY A 50 -10.10 -9.05 0.47
CA GLY A 50 -11.31 -8.45 -0.07
C GLY A 50 -11.16 -8.25 -1.58
N THR A 51 -12.27 -8.02 -2.26
CA THR A 51 -12.27 -7.64 -3.67
C THR A 51 -12.85 -6.25 -3.82
N VAL A 52 -12.20 -5.38 -4.58
CA VAL A 52 -12.71 -4.05 -4.91
C VAL A 52 -12.72 -3.88 -6.42
N THR A 53 -13.76 -3.24 -6.96
CA THR A 53 -13.85 -2.96 -8.39
C THR A 53 -13.25 -1.59 -8.69
N VAL A 54 -12.21 -1.54 -9.52
CA VAL A 54 -11.57 -0.31 -10.02
C VAL A 54 -11.56 -0.37 -11.54
N ASP A 55 -12.08 0.67 -12.20
CA ASP A 55 -12.14 0.71 -13.68
C ASP A 55 -12.81 -0.53 -14.29
N TYR A 56 -13.91 -0.99 -13.69
CA TYR A 56 -14.66 -2.18 -14.09
C TYR A 56 -13.85 -3.49 -14.01
N LYS A 57 -12.71 -3.48 -13.34
CA LYS A 57 -11.89 -4.66 -13.05
C LYS A 57 -11.95 -4.98 -11.57
N ASN A 58 -12.15 -6.25 -11.26
CA ASN A 58 -12.08 -6.74 -9.90
C ASN A 58 -10.61 -6.90 -9.51
N ILE A 59 -10.23 -6.28 -8.41
CA ILE A 59 -8.88 -6.27 -7.87
C ILE A 59 -8.92 -6.89 -6.49
N THR A 60 -8.02 -7.85 -6.24
CA THR A 60 -7.80 -8.39 -4.91
C THR A 60 -7.03 -7.38 -4.07
N CYS A 61 -7.56 -7.12 -2.88
CA CYS A 61 -6.92 -6.30 -1.86
C CYS A 61 -6.77 -7.09 -0.57
N TRP A 62 -5.73 -6.79 0.19
CA TRP A 62 -5.54 -7.34 1.53
C TRP A 62 -5.67 -6.23 2.56
N HIS A 63 -6.12 -6.60 3.76
CA HIS A 63 -6.27 -5.66 4.86
C HIS A 63 -5.29 -5.99 5.98
N TYR A 64 -4.51 -4.99 6.40
CA TYR A 64 -3.56 -5.09 7.49
C TYR A 64 -3.47 -3.78 8.26
N SER A 65 -3.74 -3.81 9.57
CA SER A 65 -3.54 -2.67 10.48
C SER A 65 -4.18 -1.34 10.04
N GLY A 66 -5.40 -1.37 9.49
CA GLY A 66 -6.10 -0.18 9.00
C GLY A 66 -5.68 0.25 7.59
N VAL A 67 -4.91 -0.58 6.88
CA VAL A 67 -4.46 -0.34 5.51
C VAL A 67 -5.08 -1.38 4.58
N TRP A 68 -5.69 -0.92 3.49
CA TRP A 68 -6.00 -1.72 2.33
C TRP A 68 -4.84 -1.67 1.35
N LEU A 69 -4.36 -2.84 0.94
CA LEU A 69 -3.19 -2.96 0.07
C LEU A 69 -3.52 -3.75 -1.19
N HIS A 70 -2.93 -3.32 -2.30
CA HIS A 70 -2.95 -4.02 -3.57
C HIS A 70 -1.53 -4.00 -4.15
N TYR A 71 -1.13 -5.03 -4.89
CA TYR A 71 0.12 -5.01 -5.62
C TYR A 71 -0.07 -5.35 -7.09
N ALA A 72 0.80 -4.78 -7.92
CA ALA A 72 0.86 -5.02 -9.35
C ALA A 72 2.32 -5.18 -9.79
N ILE A 73 2.53 -5.94 -10.87
CA ILE A 73 3.86 -6.23 -11.39
C ILE A 73 3.92 -5.76 -12.84
N ASN A 74 4.97 -5.00 -13.16
CA ASN A 74 5.21 -4.50 -14.49
C ASN A 74 6.71 -4.47 -14.78
N ASN A 75 7.13 -5.08 -15.89
CA ASN A 75 8.45 -4.92 -16.54
C ASN A 75 9.62 -4.64 -15.56
N ASN A 76 9.77 -5.50 -14.56
CA ASN A 76 10.83 -5.48 -13.54
C ASN A 76 10.63 -4.58 -12.30
N ALA A 77 9.39 -4.23 -11.99
CA ALA A 77 9.05 -3.58 -10.72
C ALA A 77 7.79 -4.20 -10.10
N LEU A 78 7.82 -4.34 -8.78
CA LEU A 78 6.66 -4.65 -7.96
C LEU A 78 6.16 -3.33 -7.34
N SER A 79 4.97 -2.90 -7.76
CA SER A 79 4.29 -1.73 -7.20
C SER A 79 3.29 -2.16 -6.14
N LEU A 80 3.38 -1.55 -4.96
CA LEU A 80 2.48 -1.72 -3.82
C LEU A 80 1.72 -0.44 -3.59
N TYR A 81 0.39 -0.52 -3.57
CA TYR A 81 -0.52 0.59 -3.31
C TYR A 81 -1.18 0.36 -1.95
N MET A 82 -0.93 1.27 -1.00
CA MET A 82 -1.44 1.19 0.37
C MET A 82 -2.35 2.38 0.64
N HIS A 83 -3.62 2.08 0.90
CA HIS A 83 -4.65 3.06 1.17
C HIS A 83 -5.10 2.98 2.63
N SER A 84 -5.17 4.12 3.30
CA SER A 84 -5.75 4.24 4.63
C SER A 84 -6.58 5.52 4.75
N SER A 85 -7.49 5.54 5.71
CA SER A 85 -8.47 6.61 5.90
C SER A 85 -8.77 6.76 7.39
N GLY A 86 -9.09 7.97 7.84
CA GLY A 86 -9.37 8.25 9.25
C GLY A 86 -8.25 9.01 9.94
N GLU A 87 -8.38 9.20 11.25
CA GLU A 87 -7.46 10.03 12.03
C GLU A 87 -6.08 9.39 12.21
N ASP A 88 -6.03 8.05 12.22
CA ASP A 88 -4.84 7.22 12.40
C ASP A 88 -4.22 6.75 11.08
N ALA A 89 -4.73 7.22 9.93
CA ALA A 89 -4.35 6.71 8.61
C ALA A 89 -2.83 6.78 8.34
N PHE A 90 -2.18 7.85 8.79
CA PHE A 90 -0.73 8.02 8.67
C PHE A 90 0.03 6.99 9.52
N ASP A 91 -0.37 6.77 10.77
CA ASP A 91 0.25 5.80 11.66
C ASP A 91 0.06 4.37 11.13
N SER A 92 -1.14 4.05 10.65
CA SER A 92 -1.45 2.79 9.96
C SER A 92 -0.55 2.56 8.75
N LEU A 93 -0.37 3.57 7.90
CA LEU A 93 0.54 3.49 6.74
C LEU A 93 1.99 3.32 7.16
N ASN A 94 2.47 4.05 8.17
CA ASN A 94 3.84 3.90 8.67
C ASN A 94 4.09 2.47 9.13
N TYR A 95 3.18 1.96 9.96
CA TYR A 95 3.29 0.63 10.53
C TYR A 95 3.25 -0.46 9.46
N CYS A 96 2.31 -0.36 8.50
CA CYS A 96 2.21 -1.29 7.39
C CYS A 96 3.45 -1.26 6.48
N ALA A 97 3.90 -0.05 6.08
CA ALA A 97 5.09 0.13 5.26
C ALA A 97 6.34 -0.43 5.95
N TYR A 98 6.49 -0.19 7.25
CA TYR A 98 7.59 -0.75 8.03
C TYR A 98 7.56 -2.29 8.06
N ALA A 99 6.39 -2.90 8.27
CA ALA A 99 6.24 -4.35 8.29
C ALA A 99 6.63 -4.99 6.95
N ILE A 100 6.19 -4.39 5.83
CA ILE A 100 6.51 -4.85 4.47
C ILE A 100 8.01 -4.68 4.20
N ALA A 101 8.55 -3.48 4.45
CA ALA A 101 9.98 -3.19 4.24
C ALA A 101 10.85 -4.18 5.02
N LYS A 102 10.53 -4.40 6.30
CA LYS A 102 11.26 -5.35 7.15
C LYS A 102 11.24 -6.76 6.56
N LYS A 103 10.09 -7.22 6.06
CA LYS A 103 9.96 -8.55 5.45
C LYS A 103 10.78 -8.69 4.17
N ILE A 104 10.73 -7.69 3.29
CA ILE A 104 11.51 -7.66 2.06
C ILE A 104 13.00 -7.63 2.38
N TYR A 105 13.47 -6.68 3.19
CA TYR A 105 14.89 -6.54 3.53
C TYR A 105 15.49 -7.72 4.28
N THR A 106 14.68 -8.48 5.03
CA THR A 106 15.14 -9.69 5.72
C THR A 106 15.51 -10.80 4.73
N HIS A 107 14.81 -10.90 3.59
CA HIS A 107 15.04 -11.93 2.59
C HIS A 107 15.88 -11.43 1.41
N HIS A 108 15.83 -10.13 1.14
CA HIS A 108 16.46 -9.47 -0.01
C HIS A 108 17.10 -8.15 0.43
N PRO A 109 18.28 -8.18 1.09
CA PRO A 109 18.90 -6.99 1.67
C PRO A 109 19.34 -5.96 0.61
N ASP A 110 19.57 -6.39 -0.63
CA ASP A 110 20.08 -5.56 -1.73
C ASP A 110 18.98 -4.85 -2.53
N ILE A 111 17.70 -5.13 -2.25
CA ILE A 111 16.57 -4.54 -2.96
C ILE A 111 16.39 -3.07 -2.56
N ASN A 112 16.08 -2.21 -3.53
CA ASN A 112 15.68 -0.84 -3.24
C ASN A 112 14.15 -0.70 -3.23
N ILE A 113 13.63 0.03 -2.24
CA ILE A 113 12.21 0.37 -2.15
C ILE A 113 12.08 1.89 -2.21
N GLN A 114 11.44 2.38 -3.27
CA GLN A 114 11.09 3.79 -3.40
C GLN A 114 9.67 4.02 -2.87
N TRP A 115 9.53 4.92 -1.90
CA TRP A 115 8.22 5.32 -1.37
C TRP A 115 7.75 6.61 -2.01
N ILE A 116 6.50 6.63 -2.45
CA ILE A 116 5.87 7.76 -3.12
C ILE A 116 4.59 8.12 -2.37
N GLU A 117 4.60 9.30 -1.76
CA GLU A 117 3.45 9.85 -1.06
C GLU A 117 2.49 10.49 -2.05
N HIS A 118 1.28 9.95 -2.17
CA HIS A 118 0.29 10.49 -3.09
C HIS A 118 -0.63 11.48 -2.38
N PRO A 119 -0.81 12.69 -2.93
CA PRO A 119 -1.84 13.58 -2.47
C PRO A 119 -3.19 13.04 -2.98
N HIS A 120 -3.92 12.29 -2.15
CA HIS A 120 -5.35 12.09 -2.39
C HIS A 120 -6.06 13.45 -2.31
N LYS A 121 -6.26 14.09 -3.46
CA LYS A 121 -7.30 15.10 -3.68
C LYS A 121 -8.30 14.45 -4.63
N ARG A 122 -9.07 13.48 -4.14
CA ARG A 122 -10.27 13.09 -4.88
C ARG A 122 -11.36 14.11 -4.56
N ASN A 123 -11.45 15.16 -5.38
CA ASN A 123 -12.63 16.04 -5.40
C ASN A 123 -13.92 15.28 -5.79
N LYS A 124 -13.80 14.02 -6.24
CA LYS A 124 -14.93 13.14 -6.54
C LYS A 124 -14.57 11.73 -6.09
N PHE A 125 -15.33 11.20 -5.15
CA PHE A 125 -15.52 9.75 -5.03
C PHE A 125 -15.87 9.24 -6.43
N ARG A 126 -15.03 8.37 -7.00
CA ARG A 126 -15.59 7.39 -7.94
C ARG A 126 -16.41 6.49 -7.03
N GLN A 127 -17.71 6.69 -7.09
CA GLN A 127 -18.73 5.95 -6.36
C GLN A 127 -18.33 4.48 -6.27
N THR A 128 -17.79 4.09 -5.12
CA THR A 128 -17.73 2.70 -4.70
C THR A 128 -19.16 2.38 -4.33
N SER A 129 -19.95 1.96 -5.32
CA SER A 129 -21.15 1.21 -5.03
C SER A 129 -20.67 -0.06 -4.34
N ILE A 130 -20.69 -0.04 -3.00
CA ILE A 130 -20.74 -1.26 -2.22
C ILE A 130 -22.09 -1.84 -2.61
N ASN A 131 -22.10 -2.76 -3.57
CA ASN A 131 -23.25 -3.65 -3.72
C ASN A 131 -23.24 -4.54 -2.49
N SER A 132 -23.87 -4.05 -1.41
CA SER A 132 -24.51 -4.90 -0.43
C SER A 132 -25.71 -5.51 -1.15
N GLU A 133 -25.48 -6.59 -1.89
CA GLU A 133 -26.57 -7.47 -2.27
C GLU A 133 -26.87 -8.38 -1.06
N LEU A 134 -28.14 -8.35 -0.71
CA LEU A 134 -28.86 -9.04 0.36
C LEU A 134 -28.63 -10.56 0.38
#